data_AF-B5VXF3-F1
#
_entry.id   AF-B5VXF3-F1
#
_cell.length_a   1.000
_cell.length_b   1.000
_cell.length_c   1.000
_cell.angle_alpha   90.00
_cell.angle_beta   90.00
_cell.angle_gamma   90.00
#
_symmetry.space_group_name_H-M   'P 1'
#
loop_
_entity.id
_entity.type
_entity.pdbx_description
1 polymer ?
#
loop_
_entity_poly.entity_id
_entity_poly.type
_entity_poly.pdbx_seq_one_letter_code
_entity_poly.pdbx_strand_id
1 'polypeptide(L)'
;MSMELQGKLVIVDLDETLFLRNSTEEYLNSLQPKTLGAVLLIALDILKPWNWLPQPLKGDQSRDWCRVIISTLIFPWTLIFWQQQAQKLAHNYINQELILKFLEQFPSQIVIATLGFDLIINPIIKNLQFCPDAVISCRFWQGGVDRQRGKYELVKAVLTDEEIANAAVITDSTDDQVLLDAVASPYLVQWPDAQYVPAMADAYIPFLYLERGKRPGQKYFIKNIIADDWLVLILAIAWISPYPALQSIMMLFLLLSFWCIYEYGYVDNDIIAETFEQKPTLSATYQNYKNRVKLLQVWLWAIILAIPGLFLLEVIKLQLTPKTINLSLLSSMGLDGVLWLTFLSVVFGCFWSYNRLDKQTRIWLYFCLQASKCFGFLIVTTTNSIGIMLFASQVLARWIAYIVYRVGKHTEWMEFPGEFFRCFLFTFLIISVALGTGELSILLSWQTLVIFAWCAYRGRRQFVNICRQAYPIYKDKTLV
;
A
#
# COMPACT_ATOMS: atom_id res chain seq x y z
N MET A 1 39.22 22.59 -8.85
CA MET A 1 37.92 23.10 -9.33
C MET A 1 37.97 24.57 -9.76
N SER A 2 38.24 25.59 -8.92
CA SER A 2 38.06 27.01 -9.30
C SER A 2 38.95 27.54 -10.45
N MET A 3 40.26 27.26 -10.48
CA MET A 3 41.15 27.72 -11.57
C MET A 3 41.03 26.90 -12.86
N GLU A 4 40.57 25.65 -12.80
CA GLU A 4 40.53 24.73 -13.95
C GLU A 4 39.28 24.88 -14.81
N LEU A 5 38.22 25.51 -14.28
CA LEU A 5 36.95 25.75 -14.97
C LEU A 5 36.92 27.08 -15.71
N GLN A 6 37.91 27.95 -15.48
CA GLN A 6 37.88 29.32 -15.98
C GLN A 6 37.95 29.36 -17.51
N GLY A 7 36.90 29.89 -18.15
CA GLY A 7 36.80 30.00 -19.60
C GLY A 7 36.48 28.69 -20.34
N LYS A 8 36.04 27.65 -19.63
CA LYS A 8 35.57 26.39 -20.23
C LYS A 8 34.05 26.35 -20.33
N LEU A 9 33.58 25.55 -21.28
CA LEU A 9 32.21 25.03 -21.31
C LEU A 9 32.00 24.10 -20.11
N VAL A 10 30.92 24.30 -19.35
CA VAL A 10 30.54 23.43 -18.24
C VAL A 10 29.20 22.76 -18.54
N ILE A 11 29.21 21.44 -18.57
CA ILE A 11 28.04 20.57 -18.71
C ILE A 11 27.63 20.11 -17.31
N VAL A 12 26.41 20.43 -16.89
CA VAL A 12 25.92 20.15 -15.53
C VAL A 12 24.68 19.27 -15.59
N ASP A 13 24.65 18.20 -14.79
CA ASP A 13 23.42 17.42 -14.62
C ASP A 13 22.37 18.20 -13.82
N LEU A 14 21.11 17.93 -14.09
CA LEU A 14 20.00 18.58 -13.40
C LEU A 14 19.66 17.87 -12.10
N ASP A 15 19.16 16.63 -12.20
CA ASP A 15 18.62 15.89 -11.06
C ASP A 15 19.74 15.50 -10.10
N GLU A 16 19.51 15.66 -8.80
CA GLU A 16 20.45 15.37 -7.71
C GLU A 16 21.81 16.11 -7.77
N THR A 17 22.01 16.99 -8.76
CA THR A 17 23.19 17.86 -8.92
C THR A 17 22.84 19.34 -8.83
N LEU A 18 22.19 19.91 -9.84
CA LEU A 18 21.76 21.33 -9.85
C LEU A 18 20.44 21.51 -9.06
N PHE A 19 19.56 20.53 -9.18
CA PHE A 19 18.32 20.40 -8.44
C PHE A 19 18.47 19.21 -7.49
N LEU A 20 18.51 19.44 -6.18
CA LEU A 20 18.83 18.45 -5.14
C LEU A 20 17.72 17.39 -4.91
N ARG A 21 16.88 17.17 -5.91
CA ARG A 21 15.76 16.23 -5.96
C ARG A 21 15.72 15.60 -7.35
N ASN A 22 14.96 14.52 -7.48
CA ASN A 22 14.65 13.94 -8.79
C ASN A 22 13.42 14.63 -9.41
N SER A 23 13.59 15.33 -10.53
CA SER A 23 12.52 16.06 -11.21
C SER A 23 11.36 15.18 -11.65
N THR A 24 11.64 13.94 -12.08
CA THR A 24 10.61 12.99 -12.53
C THR A 24 9.75 12.50 -11.36
N GLU A 25 10.36 12.12 -10.24
CA GLU A 25 9.60 11.70 -9.05
C GLU A 25 8.79 12.87 -8.46
N GLU A 26 9.32 14.09 -8.45
CA GLU A 26 8.57 15.26 -7.98
C GLU A 26 7.38 15.61 -8.89
N TYR A 27 7.54 15.46 -10.21
CA TYR A 27 6.43 15.61 -11.15
C TYR A 27 5.34 14.58 -10.87
N LEU A 28 5.71 13.31 -10.72
CA LEU A 28 4.76 12.24 -10.41
C LEU A 28 4.14 12.41 -9.01
N ASN A 29 4.85 13.02 -8.05
CA ASN A 29 4.32 13.36 -6.73
C ASN A 29 3.28 14.50 -6.77
N SER A 30 3.25 15.28 -7.86
CA SER A 30 2.31 16.37 -8.07
C SER A 30 0.95 15.93 -8.63
N LEU A 31 0.78 14.65 -9.00
CA LEU A 31 -0.48 14.14 -9.55
C LEU A 31 -1.64 14.40 -8.59
N GLN A 32 -2.76 14.87 -9.13
CA GLN A 32 -3.98 15.13 -8.38
C GLN A 32 -5.16 14.35 -8.98
N PRO A 33 -6.05 13.77 -8.15
CA PRO A 33 -5.93 13.62 -6.70
C PRO A 33 -4.78 12.69 -6.30
N LYS A 34 -4.00 13.04 -5.28
CA LYS A 34 -2.80 12.27 -4.85
C LYS A 34 -3.04 10.78 -4.66
N THR A 35 -4.17 10.39 -4.05
CA THR A 35 -4.49 8.99 -3.79
C THR A 35 -4.71 8.19 -5.07
N LEU A 36 -5.39 8.76 -6.07
CA LEU A 36 -5.57 8.12 -7.38
C LEU A 36 -4.26 8.05 -8.15
N GLY A 37 -3.44 9.10 -8.09
CA GLY A 37 -2.07 9.07 -8.62
C GLY A 37 -1.24 7.94 -8.02
N ALA A 38 -1.28 7.78 -6.69
CA ALA A 38 -0.57 6.71 -6.00
C ALA A 38 -1.04 5.31 -6.42
N VAL A 39 -2.35 5.11 -6.54
CA VAL A 39 -2.93 3.84 -7.04
C VAL A 39 -2.49 3.57 -8.48
N LEU A 40 -2.50 4.59 -9.36
CA LEU A 40 -2.01 4.45 -10.72
C LEU A 40 -0.54 4.03 -10.74
N LEU A 41 0.34 4.71 -10.00
CA LEU A 41 1.77 4.40 -9.99
C LEU A 41 2.05 2.99 -9.48
N ILE A 42 1.33 2.53 -8.44
CA ILE A 42 1.41 1.14 -7.97
C ILE A 42 0.94 0.17 -9.05
N ALA A 43 -0.18 0.47 -9.72
CA ALA A 43 -0.67 -0.37 -10.80
C ALA A 43 0.36 -0.47 -11.94
N LEU A 44 1.02 0.64 -12.29
CA LEU A 44 2.10 0.64 -13.29
C LEU A 44 3.32 -0.17 -12.85
N ASP A 45 3.73 -0.10 -11.59
CA ASP A 45 4.83 -0.93 -11.06
C ASP A 45 4.50 -2.43 -10.98
N ILE A 46 3.22 -2.79 -10.83
CA ILE A 46 2.75 -4.18 -10.86
C ILE A 46 2.65 -4.69 -12.30
N LEU A 47 1.99 -3.94 -13.18
CA LEU A 47 1.75 -4.35 -14.58
C LEU A 47 3.03 -4.26 -15.43
N LYS A 48 3.92 -3.34 -15.08
CA LYS A 48 5.18 -3.02 -15.78
C LYS A 48 4.98 -2.87 -17.30
N PRO A 49 4.14 -1.93 -17.75
CA PRO A 49 3.78 -1.81 -19.17
C PRO A 49 4.97 -1.50 -20.08
N TRP A 50 6.07 -0.95 -19.56
CA TRP A 50 7.33 -0.77 -20.29
C TRP A 50 7.96 -2.09 -20.78
N ASN A 51 7.56 -3.24 -20.23
CA ASN A 51 7.97 -4.56 -20.72
C ASN A 51 7.15 -5.05 -21.92
N TRP A 52 6.07 -4.35 -22.28
CA TRP A 52 5.21 -4.68 -23.43
C TRP A 52 5.54 -3.85 -24.67
N LEU A 53 6.44 -2.89 -24.54
CA LEU A 53 6.92 -2.09 -25.66
C LEU A 53 7.73 -2.95 -26.66
N PRO A 54 7.71 -2.58 -27.95
CA PRO A 54 8.56 -3.23 -28.96
C PRO A 54 10.05 -2.97 -28.65
N GLN A 55 10.91 -3.89 -29.07
CA GLN A 55 12.34 -3.62 -29.12
C GLN A 55 12.60 -2.47 -30.10
N PRO A 56 13.48 -1.50 -29.77
CA PRO A 56 14.43 -1.53 -28.65
C PRO A 56 13.97 -0.82 -27.36
N LEU A 57 12.75 -0.29 -27.32
CA LEU A 57 12.20 0.48 -26.18
C LEU A 57 11.84 -0.37 -24.96
N LYS A 58 11.96 -1.69 -25.07
CA LYS A 58 11.51 -2.62 -24.04
C LYS A 58 12.45 -2.60 -22.84
N GLY A 59 11.88 -2.50 -21.64
CA GLY A 59 12.61 -2.68 -20.38
C GLY A 59 12.64 -1.43 -19.52
N ASP A 60 13.46 -1.47 -18.46
CA ASP A 60 13.41 -0.48 -17.38
C ASP A 60 13.91 0.91 -17.79
N GLN A 61 14.65 1.04 -18.90
CA GLN A 61 15.04 2.35 -19.46
C GLN A 61 13.83 3.21 -19.85
N SER A 62 12.72 2.56 -20.24
CA SER A 62 11.46 3.22 -20.60
C SER A 62 10.48 3.33 -19.43
N ARG A 63 10.85 2.85 -18.22
CA ARG A 63 9.96 2.85 -17.04
C ARG A 63 9.44 4.25 -16.72
N ASP A 64 10.35 5.20 -16.56
CA ASP A 64 9.99 6.55 -16.16
C ASP A 64 9.23 7.29 -17.26
N TRP A 65 9.59 7.04 -18.52
CA TRP A 65 8.86 7.56 -19.68
C TRP A 65 7.41 7.05 -19.71
N CYS A 66 7.19 5.75 -19.51
CA CYS A 66 5.85 5.18 -19.40
C CYS A 66 5.08 5.75 -18.20
N ARG A 67 5.71 5.86 -17.02
CA ARG A 67 5.08 6.43 -15.82
C ARG A 67 4.62 7.85 -16.07
N VAL A 68 5.49 8.68 -16.64
CA VAL A 68 5.20 10.07 -17.00
C VAL A 68 4.08 10.15 -18.03
N ILE A 69 4.22 9.54 -19.21
CA ILE A 69 3.19 9.64 -20.27
C ILE A 69 1.83 9.16 -19.78
N ILE A 70 1.76 7.97 -19.19
CA ILE A 70 0.48 7.39 -18.78
C ILE A 70 -0.17 8.28 -17.70
N SER A 71 0.62 8.79 -16.76
CA SER A 71 0.12 9.66 -15.69
C SER A 71 -0.30 11.03 -16.22
N THR A 72 0.42 11.62 -17.17
CA THR A 72 0.03 12.88 -17.82
C THR A 72 -1.23 12.71 -18.66
N LEU A 73 -1.41 11.58 -19.35
CA LEU A 73 -2.63 11.32 -20.14
C LEU A 73 -3.87 11.12 -19.25
N ILE A 74 -3.72 10.43 -18.11
CA ILE A 74 -4.82 10.19 -17.17
C ILE A 74 -5.12 11.42 -16.32
N PHE A 75 -4.10 12.20 -15.97
CA PHE A 75 -4.20 13.41 -15.12
C PHE A 75 -3.64 14.64 -15.84
N PRO A 76 -4.25 15.11 -16.95
CA PRO A 76 -3.67 16.17 -17.79
C PRO A 76 -3.54 17.52 -17.07
N TRP A 77 -4.41 17.81 -16.10
CA TRP A 77 -4.33 19.00 -15.27
C TRP A 77 -3.08 19.06 -14.37
N THR A 78 -2.36 17.94 -14.21
CA THR A 78 -1.06 17.91 -13.51
C THR A 78 -0.08 18.90 -14.14
N LEU A 79 -0.13 19.12 -15.46
CA LEU A 79 0.72 20.10 -16.13
C LEU A 79 0.49 21.53 -15.62
N ILE A 80 -0.75 21.87 -15.26
CA ILE A 80 -1.10 23.19 -14.72
C ILE A 80 -0.56 23.34 -13.30
N PHE A 81 -0.80 22.34 -12.45
CA PHE A 81 -0.31 22.34 -11.07
C PHE A 81 1.21 22.26 -10.99
N TRP A 82 1.83 21.57 -11.94
CA TRP A 82 3.28 21.39 -12.01
C TRP A 82 4.01 22.72 -12.18
N GLN A 83 3.47 23.68 -12.96
CA GLN A 83 4.11 24.99 -13.13
C GLN A 83 4.34 25.70 -11.78
N GLN A 84 3.32 25.69 -10.91
CA GLN A 84 3.40 26.31 -9.59
C GLN A 84 4.27 25.49 -8.62
N GLN A 85 4.18 24.16 -8.69
CA GLN A 85 4.96 23.28 -7.85
C GLN A 85 6.46 23.35 -8.18
N ALA A 86 6.80 23.37 -9.47
CA ALA A 86 8.16 23.51 -9.97
C ALA A 86 8.83 24.80 -9.48
N GLN A 87 8.10 25.92 -9.46
CA GLN A 87 8.61 27.18 -8.90
C GLN A 87 8.99 27.04 -7.41
N LYS A 88 8.08 26.44 -6.60
CA LYS A 88 8.35 26.22 -5.17
C LYS A 88 9.52 25.27 -4.95
N LEU A 89 9.59 24.20 -5.75
CA LEU A 89 10.67 23.22 -5.67
C LEU A 89 12.01 23.83 -6.06
N ALA A 90 12.07 24.59 -7.15
CA ALA A 90 13.28 25.30 -7.58
C ALA A 90 13.79 26.22 -6.47
N HIS A 91 12.91 26.98 -5.81
CA HIS A 91 13.33 27.86 -4.71
C HIS A 91 13.93 27.09 -3.52
N ASN A 92 13.37 25.93 -3.18
CA ASN A 92 13.72 25.19 -1.97
C ASN A 92 14.88 24.21 -2.13
N TYR A 93 15.11 23.71 -3.35
CA TYR A 93 16.02 22.58 -3.60
C TYR A 93 17.05 22.84 -4.69
N ILE A 94 17.19 24.07 -5.17
CA ILE A 94 18.31 24.43 -6.04
C ILE A 94 19.62 24.38 -5.25
N ASN A 95 20.67 23.86 -5.88
CA ASN A 95 22.01 23.83 -5.30
C ASN A 95 22.65 25.24 -5.37
N GLN A 96 22.30 26.09 -4.41
CA GLN A 96 22.80 27.47 -4.34
C GLN A 96 24.33 27.51 -4.21
N GLU A 97 24.94 26.53 -3.55
CA GLU A 97 26.38 26.47 -3.39
C GLU A 97 27.08 26.27 -4.74
N LEU A 98 26.61 25.32 -5.55
CA LEU A 98 27.14 25.09 -6.90
C LEU A 98 26.98 26.34 -7.78
N ILE A 99 25.83 27.00 -7.71
CA ILE A 99 25.55 28.18 -8.54
C ILE A 99 26.46 29.35 -8.15
N LEU A 100 26.38 29.81 -6.90
CA LEU A 100 27.04 31.04 -6.45
C LEU A 100 28.57 30.91 -6.39
N LYS A 101 29.09 29.72 -6.06
CA LYS A 101 30.54 29.51 -5.91
C LYS A 101 31.23 29.06 -7.18
N PHE A 102 30.51 28.47 -8.13
CA PHE A 102 31.15 27.89 -9.32
C PHE A 102 30.57 28.41 -10.63
N LEU A 103 29.25 28.29 -10.82
CA LEU A 103 28.65 28.62 -12.10
C LEU A 103 28.61 30.13 -12.38
N GLU A 104 28.54 30.98 -11.36
CA GLU A 104 28.59 32.44 -11.56
C GLU A 104 30.02 33.00 -11.66
N GLN A 105 31.02 32.31 -11.12
CA GLN A 105 32.37 32.87 -10.98
C GLN A 105 33.35 32.48 -12.10
N PHE A 106 33.13 31.35 -12.80
CA PHE A 106 34.19 30.72 -13.60
C PHE A 106 33.87 30.32 -15.05
N PRO A 107 32.64 29.94 -15.46
CA PRO A 107 32.41 29.46 -16.82
C PRO A 107 32.15 30.58 -17.84
N SER A 108 32.55 30.33 -19.10
CA SER A 108 32.15 31.15 -20.25
C SER A 108 30.83 30.70 -20.88
N GLN A 109 30.44 29.43 -20.68
CA GLN A 109 29.20 28.85 -21.19
C GLN A 109 28.74 27.69 -20.28
N ILE A 110 27.45 27.65 -19.94
CA ILE A 110 26.83 26.65 -19.08
C ILE A 110 25.75 25.90 -19.86
N VAL A 111 25.89 24.57 -19.93
CA VAL A 111 24.93 23.68 -20.57
C VAL A 111 24.36 22.72 -19.54
N ILE A 112 23.04 22.64 -19.43
CA ILE A 112 22.39 21.62 -18.60
C ILE A 112 22.17 20.37 -19.47
N ALA A 113 22.63 19.21 -19.04
CA ALA A 113 22.43 17.93 -19.74
C ALA A 113 21.78 16.91 -18.80
N THR A 114 20.55 16.50 -19.11
CA THR A 114 19.77 15.60 -18.26
C THR A 114 18.98 14.58 -19.07
N LEU A 115 18.70 13.42 -18.46
CA LEU A 115 17.74 12.45 -19.00
C LEU A 115 16.29 12.74 -18.57
N GLY A 116 16.05 13.82 -17.83
CA GLY A 116 14.73 14.36 -17.54
C GLY A 116 13.99 14.83 -18.80
N PHE A 117 12.67 14.97 -18.71
CA PHE A 117 11.83 15.34 -19.84
C PHE A 117 11.66 16.86 -19.93
N ASP A 118 11.79 17.43 -21.13
CA ASP A 118 11.63 18.86 -21.42
C ASP A 118 10.39 19.49 -20.77
N LEU A 119 9.23 18.83 -20.89
CA LEU A 119 7.95 19.26 -20.32
C LEU A 119 7.99 19.37 -18.78
N ILE A 120 8.83 18.58 -18.12
CA ILE A 120 8.98 18.51 -16.66
C ILE A 120 10.06 19.48 -16.18
N ILE A 121 11.22 19.49 -16.83
CA ILE A 121 12.38 20.24 -16.34
C ILE A 121 12.30 21.73 -16.69
N ASN A 122 11.70 22.12 -17.82
CA ASN A 122 11.67 23.51 -18.26
C ASN A 122 11.00 24.45 -17.23
N PRO A 123 9.88 24.06 -16.58
CA PRO A 123 9.32 24.83 -15.46
C PRO A 123 10.27 25.00 -14.27
N ILE A 124 11.14 24.03 -13.98
CA ILE A 124 12.17 24.16 -12.92
C ILE A 124 13.26 25.13 -13.39
N ILE A 125 13.77 24.91 -14.61
CA ILE A 125 14.87 25.69 -15.19
C ILE A 125 14.52 27.17 -15.31
N LYS A 126 13.27 27.49 -15.68
CA LYS A 126 12.77 28.86 -15.77
C LYS A 126 12.84 29.63 -14.44
N ASN A 127 12.89 28.91 -13.31
CA ASN A 127 12.96 29.47 -11.96
C ASN A 127 14.37 29.37 -11.34
N LEU A 128 15.39 29.02 -12.12
CA LEU A 128 16.78 29.12 -11.68
C LEU A 128 17.20 30.59 -11.55
N GLN A 129 18.20 30.84 -10.70
CA GLN A 129 18.74 32.18 -10.47
C GLN A 129 19.65 32.67 -11.61
N PHE A 130 19.99 31.80 -12.56
CA PHE A 130 20.77 32.09 -13.75
C PHE A 130 20.13 31.45 -15.00
N CYS A 131 20.49 31.95 -16.18
CA CYS A 131 20.04 31.41 -17.46
C CYS A 131 21.15 30.52 -18.06
N PRO A 132 20.92 29.21 -18.24
CA PRO A 132 21.87 28.38 -18.98
C PRO A 132 21.87 28.73 -20.47
N ASP A 133 23.00 28.55 -21.15
CA ASP A 133 23.15 28.81 -22.58
C ASP A 133 22.43 27.76 -23.43
N ALA A 134 22.39 26.52 -22.95
CA ALA A 134 21.60 25.45 -23.56
C ALA A 134 21.08 24.44 -22.54
N VAL A 135 19.98 23.78 -22.89
CA VAL A 135 19.38 22.69 -22.12
C VAL A 135 19.19 21.50 -23.04
N ILE A 136 19.90 20.42 -22.75
CA ILE A 136 19.85 19.15 -23.46
C ILE A 136 19.05 18.17 -22.59
N SER A 137 17.91 17.73 -23.11
CA SER A 137 16.95 16.91 -22.37
C SER A 137 16.19 15.94 -23.26
N CYS A 138 15.50 14.98 -22.64
CA CYS A 138 14.62 14.06 -23.37
C CYS A 138 13.34 14.77 -23.79
N ARG A 139 12.88 14.54 -25.02
CA ARG A 139 11.60 15.07 -25.49
C ARG A 139 10.46 14.26 -24.90
N PHE A 140 9.41 14.91 -24.41
CA PHE A 140 8.29 14.23 -23.74
C PHE A 140 7.73 13.01 -24.51
N TRP A 141 7.38 13.18 -25.79
CA TRP A 141 6.79 12.10 -26.61
C TRP A 141 7.80 11.07 -27.11
N GLN A 142 9.09 11.41 -27.15
CA GLN A 142 10.16 10.53 -27.67
C GLN A 142 11.12 10.07 -26.57
N GLY A 143 10.74 10.30 -25.31
CA GLY A 143 11.62 10.13 -24.16
C GLY A 143 12.14 8.72 -23.97
N GLY A 144 11.37 7.70 -24.37
CA GLY A 144 11.86 6.32 -24.40
C GLY A 144 13.04 6.14 -25.37
N VAL A 145 12.96 6.73 -26.57
CA VAL A 145 14.05 6.69 -27.57
C VAL A 145 15.25 7.49 -27.08
N ASP A 146 15.01 8.69 -26.55
CA ASP A 146 16.08 9.60 -26.09
C ASP A 146 16.84 8.99 -24.89
N ARG A 147 16.13 8.40 -23.92
CA ARG A 147 16.76 7.72 -22.77
C ARG A 147 17.53 6.47 -23.18
N GLN A 148 17.06 5.74 -24.18
CA GLN A 148 17.75 4.55 -24.67
C GLN A 148 19.06 4.89 -25.42
N ARG A 149 19.13 6.07 -26.07
CA ARG A 149 20.38 6.58 -26.66
C ARG A 149 21.41 6.96 -25.58
N GLY A 150 20.94 7.45 -24.44
CA GLY A 150 21.78 7.83 -23.32
C GLY A 150 22.28 9.28 -23.38
N LYS A 151 22.78 9.78 -22.25
CA LYS A 151 23.10 11.20 -22.06
C LYS A 151 24.22 11.69 -22.99
N TYR A 152 25.28 10.88 -23.16
CA TYR A 152 26.40 11.22 -24.04
C TYR A 152 25.96 11.48 -25.49
N GLU A 153 25.15 10.60 -26.07
CA GLU A 153 24.66 10.76 -27.45
C GLU A 153 23.73 11.98 -27.60
N LEU A 154 22.94 12.31 -26.56
CA LEU A 154 22.13 13.53 -26.56
C LEU A 154 23.01 14.79 -26.53
N VAL A 155 24.10 14.76 -25.76
CA VAL A 155 25.07 15.86 -25.71
C VAL A 155 25.77 16.02 -27.06
N LYS A 156 26.24 14.92 -27.65
CA LYS A 156 26.90 14.90 -28.98
C LYS A 156 26.01 15.34 -30.13
N ALA A 157 24.68 15.24 -29.97
CA ALA A 157 23.73 15.75 -30.96
C ALA A 157 23.65 17.28 -31.00
N VAL A 158 24.19 17.98 -29.99
CA VAL A 158 24.12 19.45 -29.86
C VAL A 158 25.51 20.08 -29.83
N LEU A 159 26.47 19.44 -29.17
CA LEU A 159 27.85 19.92 -29.03
C LEU A 159 28.80 19.12 -29.94
N THR A 160 29.85 19.79 -30.39
CA THR A 160 30.92 19.17 -31.17
C THR A 160 31.84 18.31 -30.29
N ASP A 161 32.51 17.33 -30.90
CA ASP A 161 33.46 16.47 -30.19
C ASP A 161 34.61 17.27 -29.55
N GLU A 162 35.02 18.40 -30.15
CA GLU A 162 36.04 19.29 -29.60
C GLU A 162 35.54 20.08 -28.39
N GLU A 163 34.30 20.56 -28.42
CA GLU A 163 33.67 21.22 -27.25
C GLU A 163 33.55 20.25 -26.08
N ILE A 164 33.09 19.02 -26.34
CA ILE A 164 32.95 17.98 -25.31
C ILE A 164 34.33 17.62 -24.74
N ALA A 165 35.32 17.37 -25.59
CA ALA A 165 36.67 17.00 -25.15
C ALA A 165 37.33 18.07 -24.26
N ASN A 166 37.02 19.35 -24.47
CA ASN A 166 37.56 20.45 -23.68
C ASN A 166 36.67 20.88 -22.50
N ALA A 167 35.47 20.30 -22.36
CA ALA A 167 34.50 20.68 -21.35
C ALA A 167 34.88 20.20 -19.94
N ALA A 168 34.16 20.74 -18.95
CA ALA A 168 34.00 20.12 -17.65
C ALA A 168 32.59 19.53 -17.51
N VAL A 169 32.46 18.36 -16.88
CA VAL A 169 31.17 17.74 -16.57
C VAL A 169 31.01 17.63 -15.06
N ILE A 170 29.85 18.02 -14.55
CA ILE A 170 29.49 17.88 -13.13
C ILE A 170 28.21 17.04 -13.06
N THR A 171 28.27 15.89 -12.38
CA THR A 171 27.15 14.95 -12.20
C THR A 171 27.28 14.21 -10.87
N ASP A 172 26.19 13.66 -10.35
CA ASP A 172 26.17 12.75 -9.21
C ASP A 172 26.09 11.27 -9.63
N SER A 173 25.78 10.98 -10.90
CA SER A 173 25.47 9.63 -11.35
C SER A 173 26.64 8.93 -12.04
N THR A 174 26.87 7.67 -11.64
CA THR A 174 27.80 6.77 -12.33
C THR A 174 27.29 6.32 -13.70
N ASP A 175 26.00 6.50 -14.01
CA ASP A 175 25.44 6.17 -15.33
C ASP A 175 25.99 7.09 -16.43
N ASP A 176 26.57 8.23 -16.05
CA ASP A 176 27.20 9.19 -16.95
C ASP A 176 28.68 8.88 -17.24
N GLN A 177 29.17 7.68 -16.89
CA GLN A 177 30.58 7.31 -17.06
C GLN A 177 31.11 7.58 -18.48
N VAL A 178 30.32 7.27 -19.51
CA VAL A 178 30.70 7.51 -20.92
C VAL A 178 30.93 8.99 -21.20
N LEU A 179 30.12 9.88 -20.60
CA LEU A 179 30.28 11.32 -20.73
C LEU A 179 31.48 11.82 -19.90
N LEU A 180 31.68 11.28 -18.69
CA LEU A 180 32.82 11.61 -17.84
C LEU A 180 34.16 11.24 -18.50
N ASP A 181 34.22 10.11 -19.20
CA ASP A 181 35.41 9.64 -19.91
C ASP A 181 35.72 10.49 -21.16
N ALA A 182 34.74 11.24 -21.67
CA ALA A 182 34.86 12.01 -22.91
C ALA A 182 35.31 13.46 -22.70
N VAL A 183 35.44 13.95 -21.47
CA VAL A 183 35.72 15.37 -21.17
C VAL A 183 37.06 15.60 -20.46
N ALA A 184 37.61 16.79 -20.60
CA ALA A 184 38.89 17.16 -19.97
C ALA A 184 38.81 17.25 -18.44
N SER A 185 37.64 17.54 -17.87
CA SER A 185 37.49 17.77 -16.43
C SER A 185 36.23 17.10 -15.88
N PRO A 186 36.28 15.79 -15.56
CA PRO A 186 35.15 15.06 -15.00
C PRO A 186 35.02 15.26 -13.48
N TYR A 187 33.83 15.63 -13.03
CA TYR A 187 33.48 15.78 -11.62
C TYR A 187 32.26 14.92 -11.29
N LEU A 188 32.50 13.80 -10.60
CA LEU A 188 31.46 12.98 -9.99
C LEU A 188 31.32 13.38 -8.52
N VAL A 189 30.23 14.04 -8.17
CA VAL A 189 30.03 14.66 -6.84
C VAL A 189 28.72 14.19 -6.22
N GLN A 190 28.82 13.61 -5.02
CA GLN A 190 27.67 13.26 -4.20
C GLN A 190 27.33 14.42 -3.25
N TRP A 191 26.15 15.01 -3.42
CA TRP A 191 25.73 16.18 -2.67
C TRP A 191 25.05 15.75 -1.35
N PRO A 192 25.52 16.20 -0.18
CA PRO A 192 24.93 15.80 1.11
C PRO A 192 23.45 16.14 1.27
N ASP A 193 23.01 17.22 0.61
CA ASP A 193 21.64 17.71 0.66
C ASP A 193 20.74 17.12 -0.43
N ALA A 194 21.30 16.37 -1.40
CA ALA A 194 20.52 15.68 -2.41
C ALA A 194 19.71 14.54 -1.79
N GLN A 195 18.44 14.47 -2.15
CA GLN A 195 17.51 13.53 -1.55
C GLN A 195 16.54 12.93 -2.57
N TYR A 196 16.71 11.64 -2.85
CA TYR A 196 15.74 10.86 -3.59
C TYR A 196 14.49 10.58 -2.74
N VAL A 197 13.35 11.16 -3.12
CA VAL A 197 12.04 10.87 -2.53
C VAL A 197 11.13 10.27 -3.60
N PRO A 198 10.70 9.01 -3.44
CA PRO A 198 9.78 8.38 -4.37
C PRO A 198 8.46 9.14 -4.47
N ALA A 199 7.89 9.22 -5.67
CA ALA A 199 6.59 9.81 -5.89
C ALA A 199 5.51 9.18 -5.01
N MET A 200 4.60 10.01 -4.49
CA MET A 200 3.48 9.58 -3.65
C MET A 200 3.89 8.86 -2.36
N ALA A 201 5.11 9.11 -1.86
CA ALA A 201 5.55 8.58 -0.58
C ALA A 201 4.63 8.99 0.59
N ASP A 202 3.90 10.10 0.50
CA ASP A 202 2.97 10.59 1.53
C ASP A 202 1.50 10.17 1.32
N ALA A 203 1.18 9.49 0.22
CA ALA A 203 -0.20 9.13 -0.11
C ALA A 203 -0.71 7.95 0.74
N TYR A 204 -1.97 8.05 1.17
CA TYR A 204 -2.65 6.92 1.80
C TYR A 204 -3.12 5.92 0.73
N ILE A 205 -2.72 4.67 0.92
CA ILE A 205 -3.21 3.52 0.16
C ILE A 205 -3.74 2.52 1.18
N PRO A 206 -5.02 2.09 1.08
CA PRO A 206 -5.58 1.10 1.99
C PRO A 206 -4.70 -0.17 2.06
N PHE A 207 -4.58 -0.72 3.26
CA PHE A 207 -3.83 -1.96 3.55
C PHE A 207 -2.31 -1.84 3.48
N LEU A 208 -1.75 -0.72 3.00
CA LEU A 208 -0.31 -0.51 2.92
C LEU A 208 0.32 -0.41 4.31
N TYR A 209 -0.35 0.29 5.24
CA TYR A 209 0.12 0.38 6.61
C TYR A 209 0.10 -1.00 7.26
N LEU A 210 -0.96 -1.79 7.05
CA LEU A 210 -1.06 -3.12 7.60
C LEU A 210 0.05 -4.06 7.10
N GLU A 211 0.35 -4.06 5.81
CA GLU A 211 1.36 -4.92 5.18
C GLU A 211 2.81 -4.48 5.42
N ARG A 212 3.08 -3.18 5.37
CA ARG A 212 4.45 -2.65 5.44
C ARG A 212 4.77 -1.93 6.74
N GLY A 213 3.79 -1.28 7.35
CA GLY A 213 3.90 -0.64 8.66
C GLY A 213 3.75 -1.67 9.78
N LYS A 214 2.55 -2.15 10.05
CA LYS A 214 2.23 -3.00 11.20
C LYS A 214 2.87 -4.39 11.15
N ARG A 215 2.80 -5.08 10.01
CA ARG A 215 3.19 -6.50 9.88
C ARG A 215 4.11 -6.78 8.68
N PRO A 216 5.29 -6.13 8.60
CA PRO A 216 6.21 -6.29 7.49
C PRO A 216 6.57 -7.76 7.25
N GLY A 217 6.49 -8.20 6.00
CA GLY A 217 6.89 -9.55 5.54
C GLY A 217 5.89 -10.68 5.87
N GLN A 218 4.81 -10.41 6.60
CA GLN A 218 3.87 -11.47 7.01
C GLN A 218 2.88 -11.87 5.91
N LYS A 219 2.70 -11.02 4.87
CA LYS A 219 1.67 -11.16 3.82
C LYS A 219 0.27 -11.17 4.43
N TYR A 220 0.01 -10.21 5.32
CA TYR A 220 -1.16 -10.20 6.19
C TYR A 220 -2.48 -10.07 5.43
N PHE A 221 -2.53 -9.25 4.39
CA PHE A 221 -3.68 -9.10 3.50
C PHE A 221 -4.09 -10.46 2.92
N ILE A 222 -3.16 -11.19 2.31
CA ILE A 222 -3.48 -12.49 1.72
C ILE A 222 -3.81 -13.53 2.78
N LYS A 223 -3.02 -13.63 3.86
CA LYS A 223 -3.16 -14.73 4.83
C LYS A 223 -4.32 -14.55 5.81
N ASN A 224 -4.60 -13.32 6.21
CA ASN A 224 -5.58 -13.01 7.26
C ASN A 224 -6.85 -12.37 6.70
N ILE A 225 -6.75 -11.45 5.75
CA ILE A 225 -7.96 -10.82 5.18
C ILE A 225 -8.61 -11.76 4.16
N ILE A 226 -7.85 -12.24 3.18
CA ILE A 226 -8.40 -13.09 2.10
C ILE A 226 -8.58 -14.54 2.58
N ALA A 227 -7.51 -15.20 3.01
CA ALA A 227 -7.54 -16.64 3.29
C ALA A 227 -8.20 -17.02 4.62
N ASP A 228 -8.53 -16.05 5.47
CA ASP A 228 -9.16 -16.29 6.77
C ASP A 228 -10.48 -15.51 6.89
N ASP A 229 -10.49 -14.17 6.93
CA ASP A 229 -11.74 -13.41 7.10
C ASP A 229 -12.71 -13.58 5.92
N TRP A 230 -12.28 -13.35 4.68
CA TRP A 230 -13.16 -13.47 3.51
C TRP A 230 -13.66 -14.90 3.31
N LEU A 231 -12.78 -15.89 3.47
CA LEU A 231 -13.14 -17.29 3.30
C LEU A 231 -14.15 -17.76 4.35
N VAL A 232 -14.05 -17.29 5.61
CA VAL A 232 -15.07 -17.52 6.65
C VAL A 232 -16.41 -16.94 6.23
N LEU A 233 -16.42 -15.72 5.68
CA LEU A 233 -17.63 -15.08 5.18
C LEU A 233 -18.25 -15.84 3.99
N ILE A 234 -17.44 -16.37 3.08
CA ILE A 234 -17.91 -17.22 1.98
C ILE A 234 -18.59 -18.48 2.53
N LEU A 235 -17.91 -19.20 3.43
CA LEU A 235 -18.40 -20.46 3.97
C LEU A 235 -19.65 -20.30 4.84
N ALA A 236 -19.81 -19.18 5.53
CA ALA A 236 -20.97 -18.91 6.37
C ALA A 236 -22.15 -18.31 5.59
N ILE A 237 -21.91 -17.28 4.77
CA ILE A 237 -22.96 -16.47 4.13
C ILE A 237 -23.13 -16.83 2.66
N ALA A 238 -22.06 -16.78 1.87
CA ALA A 238 -22.18 -16.97 0.42
C ALA A 238 -22.64 -18.37 0.03
N TRP A 239 -22.29 -19.37 0.85
CA TRP A 239 -22.66 -20.77 0.63
C TRP A 239 -24.16 -21.02 0.50
N ILE A 240 -24.98 -20.30 1.27
CA ILE A 240 -26.43 -20.48 1.28
C ILE A 240 -27.15 -19.58 0.28
N SER A 241 -26.41 -18.71 -0.43
CA SER A 241 -26.99 -17.81 -1.42
C SER A 241 -27.35 -18.58 -2.71
N PRO A 242 -28.45 -18.22 -3.40
CA PRO A 242 -28.70 -18.68 -4.76
C PRO A 242 -27.62 -18.28 -5.77
N TYR A 243 -26.84 -17.24 -5.46
CA TYR A 243 -25.75 -16.73 -6.29
C TYR A 243 -24.41 -16.68 -5.52
N PRO A 244 -23.81 -17.83 -5.14
CA PRO A 244 -22.66 -17.88 -4.25
C PRO A 244 -21.46 -17.07 -4.74
N ALA A 245 -21.17 -17.12 -6.05
CA ALA A 245 -20.05 -16.39 -6.64
C ALA A 245 -20.24 -14.87 -6.54
N LEU A 246 -21.45 -14.38 -6.86
CA LEU A 246 -21.77 -12.95 -6.78
C LEU A 246 -21.78 -12.46 -5.33
N GLN A 247 -22.37 -13.23 -4.42
CA GLN A 247 -22.35 -12.95 -2.99
C GLN A 247 -20.90 -12.93 -2.46
N SER A 248 -20.01 -13.79 -2.96
CA SER A 248 -18.60 -13.79 -2.55
C SER A 248 -17.89 -12.49 -2.95
N ILE A 249 -18.10 -12.00 -4.18
CA ILE A 249 -17.55 -10.73 -4.66
C ILE A 249 -18.12 -9.56 -3.87
N MET A 250 -19.43 -9.56 -3.64
CA MET A 250 -20.12 -8.58 -2.80
C MET A 250 -19.50 -8.51 -1.39
N MET A 251 -19.29 -9.67 -0.76
CA MET A 251 -18.65 -9.76 0.55
C MET A 251 -17.20 -9.26 0.54
N LEU A 252 -16.46 -9.45 -0.56
CA LEU A 252 -15.10 -8.94 -0.68
C LEU A 252 -15.08 -7.41 -0.61
N PHE A 253 -15.94 -6.74 -1.37
CA PHE A 253 -16.03 -5.27 -1.37
C PHE A 253 -16.41 -4.71 0.02
N LEU A 254 -17.43 -5.29 0.66
CA LEU A 254 -17.80 -4.92 2.02
C LEU A 254 -16.67 -5.22 3.03
N LEU A 255 -15.96 -6.34 2.88
CA LEU A 255 -14.83 -6.67 3.74
C LEU A 255 -13.68 -5.68 3.60
N LEU A 256 -13.34 -5.28 2.37
CA LEU A 256 -12.31 -4.27 2.13
C LEU A 256 -12.73 -2.90 2.69
N SER A 257 -14.01 -2.52 2.54
CA SER A 257 -14.60 -1.34 3.17
C SER A 257 -14.45 -1.36 4.69
N PHE A 258 -14.83 -2.47 5.33
CA PHE A 258 -14.65 -2.69 6.77
C PHE A 258 -13.18 -2.58 7.20
N TRP A 259 -12.27 -3.19 6.43
CA TRP A 259 -10.86 -3.23 6.77
C TRP A 259 -10.14 -1.89 6.64
N CYS A 260 -10.67 -0.93 5.87
CA CYS A 260 -10.18 0.46 5.91
C CYS A 260 -10.30 1.04 7.33
N ILE A 261 -11.48 0.93 7.94
CA ILE A 261 -11.72 1.39 9.32
C ILE A 261 -10.90 0.58 10.31
N TYR A 262 -10.82 -0.74 10.11
CA TYR A 262 -10.04 -1.63 10.96
C TYR A 262 -8.53 -1.34 10.92
N GLU A 263 -7.98 -1.00 9.74
CA GLU A 263 -6.59 -0.58 9.59
C GLU A 263 -6.31 0.71 10.36
N TYR A 264 -7.19 1.70 10.27
CA TYR A 264 -7.05 2.92 11.06
C TYR A 264 -7.06 2.62 12.57
N GLY A 265 -7.90 1.68 13.01
CA GLY A 265 -7.87 1.19 14.39
C GLY A 265 -6.50 0.69 14.85
N TYR A 266 -5.75 0.02 13.96
CA TYR A 266 -4.35 -0.37 14.24
C TYR A 266 -3.38 0.80 14.23
N VAL A 267 -3.56 1.77 13.33
CA VAL A 267 -2.73 2.99 13.29
C VAL A 267 -2.90 3.79 14.57
N ASP A 268 -4.14 4.05 14.99
CA ASP A 268 -4.47 4.75 16.23
C ASP A 268 -3.93 3.98 17.44
N ASN A 269 -3.99 2.65 17.44
CA ASN A 269 -3.40 1.82 18.50
C ASN A 269 -1.90 2.07 18.65
N ASP A 270 -1.17 2.13 17.53
CA ASP A 270 0.27 2.34 17.53
C ASP A 270 0.66 3.77 17.91
N ILE A 271 -0.11 4.78 17.49
CA ILE A 271 0.09 6.18 17.90
C ILE A 271 -0.13 6.34 19.41
N ILE A 272 -1.20 5.75 19.95
CA ILE A 272 -1.47 5.77 21.39
C ILE A 272 -0.37 5.02 22.17
N ALA A 273 0.09 3.88 21.65
CA ALA A 273 1.19 3.15 22.26
C ALA A 273 2.48 3.98 22.27
N GLU A 274 2.87 4.59 21.15
CA GLU A 274 4.04 5.50 21.05
C GLU A 274 3.96 6.64 22.06
N THR A 275 2.77 7.21 22.26
CA THR A 275 2.57 8.41 23.09
C THR A 275 2.52 8.09 24.58
N PHE A 276 1.89 6.99 24.98
CA PHE A 276 1.51 6.75 26.38
C PHE A 276 2.07 5.46 27.00
N GLU A 277 2.50 4.48 26.21
CA GLU A 277 3.06 3.24 26.77
C GLU A 277 4.57 3.38 27.05
N GLN A 278 5.04 2.93 28.22
CA GLN A 278 6.47 2.97 28.55
C GLN A 278 7.34 2.08 27.65
N LYS A 279 6.76 1.00 27.11
CA LYS A 279 7.43 0.02 26.24
C LYS A 279 6.50 -0.37 25.08
N PRO A 280 6.34 0.49 24.08
CA PRO A 280 5.44 0.23 22.97
C PRO A 280 6.02 -0.87 22.06
N THR A 281 5.17 -1.77 21.59
CA THR A 281 5.57 -2.82 20.64
C THR A 281 5.30 -2.35 19.21
N LEU A 282 6.25 -1.59 18.65
CA LEU A 282 6.18 -1.04 17.30
C LEU A 282 7.12 -1.79 16.36
N SER A 283 6.75 -1.86 15.08
CA SER A 283 7.63 -2.42 14.04
C SER A 283 8.74 -1.43 13.68
N ALA A 284 9.84 -1.94 13.11
CA ALA A 284 10.95 -1.11 12.65
C ALA A 284 10.54 -0.10 11.56
N THR A 285 9.53 -0.41 10.75
CA THR A 285 9.06 0.41 9.63
C THR A 285 7.96 1.39 10.03
N TYR A 286 7.45 1.34 11.27
CA TYR A 286 6.32 2.15 11.74
C TYR A 286 6.44 3.65 11.41
N GLN A 287 7.59 4.26 11.71
CA GLN A 287 7.81 5.70 11.53
C GLN A 287 7.64 6.14 10.06
N ASN A 288 7.97 5.27 9.10
CA ASN A 288 7.90 5.58 7.68
C ASN A 288 6.46 5.60 7.13
N TYR A 289 5.50 5.02 7.86
CA TYR A 289 4.13 4.81 7.40
C TYR A 289 3.07 5.50 8.26
N LYS A 290 3.34 5.81 9.53
CA LYS A 290 2.33 6.34 10.48
C LYS A 290 1.62 7.61 9.97
N ASN A 291 2.38 8.52 9.35
CA ASN A 291 1.87 9.81 8.88
C ASN A 291 1.15 9.72 7.51
N ARG A 292 1.20 8.57 6.84
CA ARG A 292 0.53 8.38 5.54
C ARG A 292 -0.97 8.19 5.68
N VAL A 293 -1.43 7.65 6.82
CA VAL A 293 -2.84 7.31 7.02
C VAL A 293 -3.61 8.51 7.54
N LYS A 294 -4.50 9.07 6.73
CA LYS A 294 -5.35 10.23 7.08
C LYS A 294 -6.80 9.78 7.26
N LEU A 295 -7.40 10.10 8.40
CA LEU A 295 -8.74 9.65 8.79
C LEU A 295 -9.81 9.93 7.73
N LEU A 296 -9.83 11.14 7.14
CA LEU A 296 -10.81 11.47 6.10
C LEU A 296 -10.67 10.55 4.87
N GLN A 297 -9.43 10.24 4.47
CA GLN A 297 -9.17 9.36 3.33
C GLN A 297 -9.55 7.91 3.64
N VAL A 298 -9.40 7.46 4.89
CA VAL A 298 -9.87 6.14 5.34
C VAL A 298 -11.38 6.00 5.12
N TRP A 299 -12.17 6.99 5.55
CA TRP A 299 -13.62 6.99 5.36
C TRP A 299 -14.02 7.06 3.89
N LEU A 300 -13.34 7.90 3.11
CA LEU A 300 -13.59 8.00 1.67
C LEU A 300 -13.36 6.64 0.97
N TRP A 301 -12.24 5.97 1.27
CA TRP A 301 -11.97 4.64 0.73
C TRP A 301 -12.96 3.58 1.22
N ALA A 302 -13.36 3.62 2.49
CA ALA A 302 -14.38 2.72 3.02
C ALA A 302 -15.71 2.87 2.25
N ILE A 303 -16.13 4.11 1.94
CA ILE A 303 -17.33 4.39 1.16
C ILE A 303 -17.17 3.92 -0.28
N ILE A 304 -16.07 4.28 -0.95
CA ILE A 304 -15.79 3.89 -2.35
C ILE A 304 -15.83 2.36 -2.51
N LEU A 305 -15.24 1.62 -1.56
CA LEU A 305 -15.24 0.17 -1.58
C LEU A 305 -16.60 -0.43 -1.20
N ALA A 306 -17.42 0.25 -0.40
CA ALA A 306 -18.75 -0.23 -0.04
C ALA A 306 -19.74 -0.15 -1.21
N ILE A 307 -19.70 0.91 -2.02
CA ILE A 307 -20.64 1.15 -3.12
C ILE A 307 -20.84 -0.08 -4.04
N PRO A 308 -19.79 -0.69 -4.64
CA PRO A 308 -19.99 -1.88 -5.47
C PRO A 308 -20.51 -3.08 -4.68
N GLY A 309 -20.12 -3.23 -3.41
CA GLY A 309 -20.65 -4.27 -2.52
C GLY A 309 -22.16 -4.10 -2.28
N LEU A 310 -22.61 -2.89 -1.95
CA LEU A 310 -24.02 -2.57 -1.72
C LEU A 310 -24.85 -2.71 -3.00
N PHE A 311 -24.31 -2.29 -4.14
CA PHE A 311 -24.97 -2.50 -5.43
C PHE A 311 -25.18 -4.00 -5.72
N LEU A 312 -24.15 -4.83 -5.54
CA LEU A 312 -24.27 -6.27 -5.73
C LEU A 312 -25.22 -6.92 -4.73
N LEU A 313 -25.27 -6.42 -3.49
CA LEU A 313 -26.20 -6.89 -2.47
C LEU A 313 -27.64 -6.73 -2.94
N GLU A 314 -27.98 -5.55 -3.47
CA GLU A 314 -29.34 -5.30 -3.95
C GLU A 314 -29.68 -6.09 -5.21
N VAL A 315 -28.72 -6.26 -6.13
CA VAL A 315 -28.91 -7.14 -7.30
C VAL A 315 -29.29 -8.56 -6.85
N ILE A 316 -28.65 -9.07 -5.79
CA ILE A 316 -28.93 -10.40 -5.23
C ILE A 316 -30.28 -10.42 -4.50
N LYS A 317 -30.56 -9.46 -3.62
CA LYS A 317 -31.80 -9.37 -2.83
C LYS A 317 -33.05 -9.26 -3.71
N LEU A 318 -33.00 -8.35 -4.68
CA LEU A 318 -34.12 -8.03 -5.55
C LEU A 318 -34.19 -8.94 -6.78
N GLN A 319 -33.25 -9.87 -6.94
CA GLN A 319 -33.12 -10.76 -8.11
C GLN A 319 -33.22 -9.99 -9.44
N LEU A 320 -32.59 -8.82 -9.50
CA LEU A 320 -32.78 -7.88 -10.60
C LEU A 320 -32.24 -8.44 -11.91
N THR A 321 -33.03 -8.32 -12.97
CA THR A 321 -32.56 -8.52 -14.34
C THR A 321 -32.01 -7.19 -14.89
N PRO A 322 -31.10 -7.22 -15.90
CA PRO A 322 -30.44 -6.01 -16.44
C PRO A 322 -31.40 -4.91 -16.96
N LYS A 323 -32.68 -5.24 -17.17
CA LYS A 323 -33.69 -4.32 -17.73
C LYS A 323 -34.44 -3.49 -16.68
N THR A 324 -34.24 -3.73 -15.40
CA THR A 324 -35.01 -3.09 -14.31
C THR A 324 -34.09 -2.42 -13.29
N ILE A 325 -33.46 -1.30 -13.69
CA ILE A 325 -32.90 -0.33 -12.74
C ILE A 325 -34.03 0.68 -12.47
N ASN A 326 -34.61 0.64 -11.27
CA ASN A 326 -35.71 1.52 -10.87
C ASN A 326 -35.32 2.31 -9.61
N LEU A 327 -36.09 3.35 -9.27
CA LEU A 327 -35.92 4.18 -8.08
C LEU A 327 -35.91 3.36 -6.77
N SER A 328 -36.55 2.18 -6.76
CA SER A 328 -36.54 1.23 -5.64
C SER A 328 -35.15 0.63 -5.34
N LEU A 329 -34.26 0.54 -6.35
CA LEU A 329 -32.87 0.12 -6.15
C LEU A 329 -32.07 1.18 -5.38
N LEU A 330 -32.29 2.45 -5.71
CA LEU A 330 -31.60 3.57 -5.05
C LEU A 330 -32.03 3.71 -3.59
N SER A 331 -33.32 3.53 -3.29
CA SER A 331 -33.83 3.64 -1.91
C SER A 331 -33.37 2.48 -1.02
N SER A 332 -33.40 1.25 -1.53
CA SER A 332 -32.91 0.06 -0.81
C SER A 332 -31.40 0.13 -0.55
N MET A 333 -30.61 0.43 -1.59
CA MET A 333 -29.16 0.64 -1.46
C MET A 333 -28.82 1.78 -0.49
N GLY A 334 -29.65 2.82 -0.45
CA GLY A 334 -29.52 3.92 0.51
C GLY A 334 -29.70 3.45 1.96
N LEU A 335 -30.72 2.64 2.24
CA LEU A 335 -30.98 2.09 3.58
C LEU A 335 -29.86 1.15 4.02
N ASP A 336 -29.47 0.19 3.18
CA ASP A 336 -28.36 -0.71 3.46
C ASP A 336 -27.03 0.05 3.61
N GLY A 337 -26.84 1.12 2.84
CA GLY A 337 -25.72 2.03 2.98
C GLY A 337 -25.68 2.72 4.34
N VAL A 338 -26.83 3.21 4.85
CA VAL A 338 -26.93 3.80 6.19
C VAL A 338 -26.63 2.77 7.28
N LEU A 339 -27.19 1.55 7.16
CA LEU A 339 -26.91 0.45 8.08
C LEU A 339 -25.42 0.09 8.10
N TRP A 340 -24.80 0.00 6.92
CA TRP A 340 -23.38 -0.30 6.78
C TRP A 340 -22.51 0.80 7.37
N LEU A 341 -22.78 2.07 7.09
CA LEU A 341 -22.03 3.20 7.65
C LEU A 341 -22.20 3.31 9.17
N THR A 342 -23.39 3.01 9.68
CA THR A 342 -23.65 2.95 11.12
C THR A 342 -22.79 1.85 11.75
N PHE A 343 -22.76 0.66 11.14
CA PHE A 343 -21.89 -0.43 11.58
C PHE A 343 -20.40 -0.04 11.58
N LEU A 344 -19.90 0.56 10.50
CA LEU A 344 -18.52 1.05 10.42
C LEU A 344 -18.21 2.08 11.52
N SER A 345 -19.17 2.96 11.83
CA SER A 345 -19.04 3.95 12.90
C SER A 345 -18.98 3.30 14.29
N VAL A 346 -19.76 2.25 14.52
CA VAL A 346 -19.69 1.45 15.76
C VAL A 346 -18.33 0.75 15.88
N VAL A 347 -17.81 0.17 14.80
CA VAL A 347 -16.47 -0.45 14.79
C VAL A 347 -15.38 0.59 15.08
N PHE A 348 -15.47 1.76 14.47
CA PHE A 348 -14.57 2.88 14.74
C PHE A 348 -14.61 3.28 16.22
N GLY A 349 -15.81 3.46 16.79
CA GLY A 349 -15.99 3.76 18.21
C GLY A 349 -15.44 2.67 19.13
N CYS A 350 -15.67 1.40 18.80
CA CYS A 350 -15.11 0.27 19.55
C CYS A 350 -13.58 0.29 19.56
N PHE A 351 -12.94 0.58 18.42
CA PHE A 351 -11.49 0.72 18.35
C PHE A 351 -10.98 1.92 19.14
N TRP A 352 -11.66 3.06 19.00
CA TRP A 352 -11.31 4.28 19.71
C TRP A 352 -11.29 4.04 21.22
N SER A 353 -12.32 3.39 21.76
CA SER A 353 -12.39 2.98 23.17
C SER A 353 -11.33 1.93 23.50
N TYR A 354 -11.20 0.86 22.70
CA TYR A 354 -10.22 -0.21 22.91
C TYR A 354 -8.78 0.32 23.02
N ASN A 355 -8.43 1.33 22.22
CA ASN A 355 -7.09 1.91 22.21
C ASN A 355 -6.79 2.78 23.44
N ARG A 356 -7.82 3.34 24.09
CA ARG A 356 -7.68 4.28 25.21
C ARG A 356 -7.89 3.66 26.58
N LEU A 357 -8.31 2.39 26.63
CA LEU A 357 -8.44 1.64 27.86
C LEU A 357 -7.15 0.89 28.19
N ASP A 358 -6.98 0.61 29.47
CA ASP A 358 -5.84 -0.18 29.96
C ASP A 358 -5.82 -1.61 29.38
N LYS A 359 -4.66 -2.26 29.50
CA LYS A 359 -4.41 -3.55 28.86
C LYS A 359 -5.29 -4.68 29.40
N GLN A 360 -5.77 -4.59 30.64
CA GLN A 360 -6.64 -5.59 31.26
C GLN A 360 -8.08 -5.42 30.79
N THR A 361 -8.58 -4.18 30.77
CA THR A 361 -9.98 -3.90 30.36
C THR A 361 -10.19 -4.11 28.86
N ARG A 362 -9.21 -3.76 28.01
CA ARG A 362 -9.35 -3.88 26.55
C ARG A 362 -9.54 -5.33 26.04
N ILE A 363 -9.25 -6.33 26.87
CA ILE A 363 -9.50 -7.76 26.55
C ILE A 363 -10.97 -7.99 26.19
N TRP A 364 -11.90 -7.32 26.87
CA TRP A 364 -13.33 -7.47 26.63
C TRP A 364 -13.78 -6.79 25.34
N LEU A 365 -13.27 -5.58 25.06
CA LEU A 365 -13.56 -4.91 23.79
C LEU A 365 -12.94 -5.62 22.57
N TYR A 366 -11.87 -6.39 22.76
CA TYR A 366 -11.32 -7.23 21.70
C TYR A 366 -12.35 -8.26 21.21
N PHE A 367 -13.22 -8.80 22.08
CA PHE A 367 -14.32 -9.68 21.68
C PHE A 367 -15.26 -8.96 20.71
N CYS A 368 -15.69 -7.73 21.03
CA CYS A 368 -16.55 -6.93 20.16
C CYS A 368 -15.90 -6.69 18.78
N LEU A 369 -14.58 -6.40 18.76
CA LEU A 369 -13.82 -6.22 17.53
C LEU A 369 -13.65 -7.51 16.71
N GLN A 370 -13.61 -8.68 17.34
CA GLN A 370 -13.60 -9.95 16.61
C GLN A 370 -15.00 -10.32 16.12
N ALA A 371 -16.03 -10.08 16.95
CA ALA A 371 -17.42 -10.30 16.59
C ALA A 371 -17.82 -9.47 15.37
N SER A 372 -17.41 -8.21 15.30
CA SER A 372 -17.70 -7.34 14.16
C SER A 372 -17.16 -7.85 12.83
N LYS A 373 -15.99 -8.54 12.82
CA LYS A 373 -15.42 -9.15 11.60
C LYS A 373 -16.27 -10.25 10.99
N CYS A 374 -17.16 -10.85 11.77
CA CYS A 374 -17.98 -11.98 11.33
C CYS A 374 -19.46 -11.57 11.34
N PHE A 375 -20.00 -11.33 12.53
CA PHE A 375 -21.42 -11.02 12.74
C PHE A 375 -21.84 -9.65 12.21
N GLY A 376 -20.92 -8.70 12.07
CA GLY A 376 -21.23 -7.36 11.57
C GLY A 376 -21.85 -7.36 10.17
N PHE A 377 -21.45 -8.32 9.33
CA PHE A 377 -22.00 -8.47 7.98
C PHE A 377 -23.47 -8.92 7.97
N LEU A 378 -23.97 -9.52 9.05
CA LEU A 378 -25.36 -9.95 9.18
C LEU A 378 -26.33 -8.77 9.38
N ILE A 379 -25.81 -7.54 9.52
CA ILE A 379 -26.65 -6.34 9.52
C ILE A 379 -27.33 -6.15 8.16
N VAL A 380 -26.66 -6.56 7.08
CA VAL A 380 -27.15 -6.40 5.70
C VAL A 380 -27.33 -7.73 4.96
N THR A 381 -26.91 -8.85 5.56
CA THR A 381 -27.00 -10.21 5.01
C THR A 381 -27.62 -11.19 6.00
N THR A 382 -27.83 -12.44 5.59
CA THR A 382 -28.33 -13.52 6.46
C THR A 382 -27.42 -14.74 6.40
N THR A 383 -27.52 -15.60 7.41
CA THR A 383 -26.79 -16.87 7.52
C THR A 383 -27.69 -17.93 8.17
N ASN A 384 -27.35 -19.20 8.01
CA ASN A 384 -27.98 -20.30 8.74
C ASN A 384 -27.22 -20.61 10.06
N SER A 385 -27.72 -21.60 10.81
CA SER A 385 -27.13 -22.05 12.08
C SER A 385 -25.69 -22.53 11.93
N ILE A 386 -25.35 -23.24 10.85
CA ILE A 386 -23.99 -23.72 10.56
C ILE A 386 -23.02 -22.53 10.43
N GLY A 387 -23.40 -21.50 9.68
CA GLY A 387 -22.61 -20.28 9.54
C GLY A 387 -22.46 -19.51 10.85
N ILE A 388 -23.50 -19.47 11.71
CA ILE A 388 -23.41 -18.88 13.06
C ILE A 388 -22.39 -19.65 13.91
N MET A 389 -22.39 -20.98 13.87
CA MET A 389 -21.41 -21.79 14.62
C MET A 389 -19.98 -21.55 14.12
N LEU A 390 -19.79 -21.40 12.81
CA LEU A 390 -18.50 -21.01 12.24
C LEU A 390 -18.05 -19.63 12.75
N PHE A 391 -18.92 -18.62 12.68
CA PHE A 391 -18.61 -17.28 13.20
C PHE A 391 -18.30 -17.30 14.70
N ALA A 392 -19.10 -17.99 15.51
CA ALA A 392 -18.85 -18.14 16.94
C ALA A 392 -17.49 -18.80 17.20
N SER A 393 -17.17 -19.89 16.49
CA SER A 393 -15.88 -20.56 16.63
C SER A 393 -14.70 -19.66 16.25
N GLN A 394 -14.82 -18.86 15.18
CA GLN A 394 -13.79 -17.93 14.73
C GLN A 394 -13.54 -16.81 15.75
N VAL A 395 -14.62 -16.22 16.27
CA VAL A 395 -14.57 -15.13 17.24
C VAL A 395 -13.97 -15.63 18.56
N LEU A 396 -14.47 -16.75 19.09
CA LEU A 396 -14.00 -17.33 20.34
C LEU A 396 -12.55 -17.78 20.25
N ALA A 397 -12.14 -18.43 19.15
CA ALA A 397 -10.76 -18.87 18.99
C ALA A 397 -9.77 -17.70 19.03
N ARG A 398 -10.09 -16.58 18.36
CA ARG A 398 -9.25 -15.37 18.37
C ARG A 398 -9.28 -14.65 19.70
N TRP A 399 -10.45 -14.55 20.32
CA TRP A 399 -10.60 -13.86 21.61
C TRP A 399 -9.89 -14.62 22.75
N ILE A 400 -10.07 -15.94 22.83
CA ILE A 400 -9.39 -16.79 23.82
C ILE A 400 -7.86 -16.75 23.62
N ALA A 401 -7.38 -16.82 22.38
CA ALA A 401 -5.95 -16.66 22.08
C ALA A 401 -5.42 -15.30 22.60
N TYR A 402 -6.22 -14.24 22.49
CA TYR A 402 -5.85 -12.92 23.00
C TYR A 402 -5.84 -12.85 24.53
N ILE A 403 -6.79 -13.50 25.21
CA ILE A 403 -6.79 -13.66 26.67
C ILE A 403 -5.51 -14.37 27.11
N VAL A 404 -5.19 -15.52 26.50
CA VAL A 404 -3.99 -16.31 26.83
C VAL A 404 -2.72 -15.45 26.64
N TYR A 405 -2.63 -14.72 25.53
CA TYR A 405 -1.51 -13.81 25.28
C TYR A 405 -1.37 -12.71 26.35
N ARG A 406 -2.47 -12.18 26.88
CA ARG A 406 -2.45 -11.06 27.86
C ARG A 406 -2.30 -11.51 29.30
N VAL A 407 -2.91 -12.64 29.68
CA VAL A 407 -2.94 -13.13 31.06
C VAL A 407 -1.78 -14.11 31.33
N GLY A 408 -1.36 -14.88 30.32
CA GLY A 408 -0.46 -16.03 30.48
C GLY A 408 1.02 -15.74 30.78
N LYS A 409 1.37 -14.53 31.26
CA LYS A 409 2.74 -14.11 31.68
C LYS A 409 3.89 -14.90 31.03
N HIS A 410 4.10 -14.74 29.72
CA HIS A 410 5.32 -15.03 28.93
C HIS A 410 6.20 -16.28 29.17
N THR A 411 5.91 -17.22 30.08
CA THR A 411 6.98 -18.09 30.59
C THR A 411 6.92 -19.55 30.14
N GLU A 412 5.78 -20.18 29.81
CA GLU A 412 5.82 -21.63 29.46
C GLU A 412 4.84 -22.09 28.38
N TRP A 413 3.68 -21.48 28.24
CA TRP A 413 2.71 -21.83 27.18
C TRP A 413 3.06 -21.12 25.86
N MET A 414 4.09 -21.62 25.18
CA MET A 414 4.45 -21.17 23.82
C MET A 414 3.36 -21.57 22.80
N GLU A 415 2.89 -20.57 22.05
CA GLU A 415 2.04 -20.66 20.87
C GLU A 415 0.68 -21.37 21.04
N PHE A 416 -0.33 -20.64 21.54
CA PHE A 416 -1.71 -21.11 21.55
C PHE A 416 -2.16 -21.57 20.14
N PRO A 417 -2.62 -22.81 19.96
CA PRO A 417 -2.92 -23.39 18.66
C PRO A 417 -4.29 -22.91 18.12
N GLY A 418 -4.41 -21.62 17.81
CA GLY A 418 -5.69 -20.97 17.53
C GLY A 418 -6.47 -21.54 16.35
N GLU A 419 -5.81 -22.00 15.28
CA GLU A 419 -6.48 -22.55 14.09
C GLU A 419 -7.04 -23.94 14.39
N PHE A 420 -6.28 -24.78 15.10
CA PHE A 420 -6.76 -26.08 15.57
C PHE A 420 -7.88 -25.91 16.61
N PHE A 421 -7.74 -24.95 17.52
CA PHE A 421 -8.75 -24.66 18.53
C PHE A 421 -10.07 -24.17 17.92
N ARG A 422 -10.04 -23.40 16.83
CA ARG A 422 -11.25 -23.08 16.06
C ARG A 422 -11.94 -24.33 15.51
N CYS A 423 -11.18 -25.27 14.95
CA CYS A 423 -11.72 -26.53 14.44
C CYS A 423 -12.43 -27.31 15.55
N PHE A 424 -11.81 -27.39 16.73
CA PHE A 424 -12.40 -27.98 17.92
C PHE A 424 -13.70 -27.28 18.33
N LEU A 425 -13.67 -25.94 18.47
CA LEU A 425 -14.85 -25.16 18.84
C LEU A 425 -16.00 -25.32 17.84
N PHE A 426 -15.71 -25.26 16.53
CA PHE A 426 -16.73 -25.47 15.49
C PHE A 426 -17.38 -26.86 15.62
N THR A 427 -16.55 -27.89 15.79
CA THR A 427 -17.01 -29.28 15.95
C THR A 427 -17.89 -29.44 17.20
N PHE A 428 -17.44 -28.88 18.33
CA PHE A 428 -18.20 -28.91 19.58
C PHE A 428 -19.55 -28.20 19.45
N LEU A 429 -19.55 -27.00 18.87
CA LEU A 429 -20.75 -26.18 18.70
C LEU A 429 -21.75 -26.83 17.73
N ILE A 430 -21.30 -27.38 16.61
CA ILE A 430 -22.20 -28.02 15.64
C ILE A 430 -22.81 -29.32 16.17
N ILE A 431 -22.03 -30.12 16.94
CA ILE A 431 -22.56 -31.30 17.64
C ILE A 431 -23.60 -30.88 18.67
N SER A 432 -23.33 -29.82 19.44
CA SER A 432 -24.27 -29.30 20.43
C SER A 432 -25.59 -28.87 19.80
N VAL A 433 -25.54 -28.18 18.66
CA VAL A 433 -26.75 -27.80 17.91
C VAL A 433 -27.48 -29.03 17.38
N ALA A 434 -26.79 -29.97 16.75
CA ALA A 434 -27.41 -31.18 16.20
C ALA A 434 -28.10 -32.04 17.27
N LEU A 435 -27.48 -32.18 18.45
CA LEU A 435 -28.08 -32.87 19.59
C LEU A 435 -29.25 -32.08 20.19
N GLY A 436 -29.13 -30.75 20.28
CA GLY A 436 -30.15 -29.88 20.84
C GLY A 436 -31.41 -29.77 19.98
N THR A 437 -31.28 -29.83 18.65
CA THR A 437 -32.43 -29.81 17.72
C THR A 437 -32.93 -31.20 17.35
N GLY A 438 -32.13 -32.25 17.59
CA GLY A 438 -32.40 -33.61 17.12
C GLY A 438 -32.08 -33.83 15.62
N GLU A 439 -31.58 -32.82 14.91
CA GLU A 439 -31.29 -32.87 13.48
C GLU A 439 -29.84 -33.29 13.19
N LEU A 440 -29.56 -34.60 13.27
CA LEU A 440 -28.22 -35.14 13.02
C LEU A 440 -27.73 -34.92 11.57
N SER A 441 -28.62 -34.66 10.62
CA SER A 441 -28.29 -34.37 9.22
C SER A 441 -27.40 -33.12 9.06
N ILE A 442 -27.47 -32.17 10.00
CA ILE A 442 -26.62 -30.96 10.01
C ILE A 442 -25.13 -31.33 10.02
N LEU A 443 -24.75 -32.40 10.72
CA LEU A 443 -23.36 -32.87 10.84
C LEU A 443 -22.80 -33.39 9.51
N LEU A 444 -23.67 -33.93 8.67
CA LEU A 444 -23.31 -34.53 7.37
C LEU A 444 -23.62 -33.61 6.19
N SER A 445 -24.10 -32.40 6.45
CA SER A 445 -24.35 -31.43 5.38
C SER A 445 -23.04 -31.04 4.68
N TRP A 446 -23.12 -30.75 3.38
CA TRP A 446 -21.93 -30.39 2.59
C TRP A 446 -21.23 -29.13 3.14
N GLN A 447 -22.01 -28.17 3.67
CA GLN A 447 -21.48 -26.98 4.31
C GLN A 447 -20.62 -27.34 5.53
N THR A 448 -21.14 -28.17 6.46
CA THR A 448 -20.41 -28.61 7.65
C THR A 448 -19.14 -29.36 7.26
N LEU A 449 -19.22 -30.28 6.30
CA LEU A 449 -18.07 -31.08 5.86
C LEU A 449 -16.96 -30.21 5.25
N VAL A 450 -17.32 -29.24 4.41
CA VAL A 450 -16.34 -28.33 3.79
C VAL A 450 -15.72 -27.39 4.83
N ILE A 451 -16.51 -26.86 5.76
CA ILE A 451 -16.00 -26.04 6.87
C ILE A 451 -15.04 -26.86 7.73
N PHE A 452 -15.41 -28.10 8.06
CA PHE A 452 -14.56 -28.99 8.84
C PHE A 452 -13.25 -29.28 8.12
N ALA A 453 -13.30 -29.64 6.83
CA ALA A 453 -12.11 -29.90 6.02
C ALA A 453 -11.19 -28.67 5.95
N TRP A 454 -11.75 -27.48 5.78
CA TRP A 454 -10.99 -26.22 5.78
C TRP A 454 -10.35 -25.94 7.15
N CYS A 455 -11.11 -26.03 8.24
CA CYS A 455 -10.62 -25.85 9.61
C CYS A 455 -9.51 -26.86 9.94
N ALA A 456 -9.71 -28.14 9.61
CA ALA A 456 -8.73 -29.20 9.81
C ALA A 456 -7.45 -28.95 9.00
N TYR A 457 -7.59 -28.56 7.73
CA TYR A 457 -6.44 -28.21 6.89
C TYR A 457 -5.66 -27.03 7.51
N ARG A 458 -6.32 -25.97 7.96
CA ARG A 458 -5.67 -24.82 8.61
C ARG A 458 -4.97 -25.20 9.91
N GLY A 459 -5.60 -26.03 10.74
CA GLY A 459 -5.07 -26.49 12.03
C GLY A 459 -4.03 -27.61 11.94
N ARG A 460 -3.85 -28.26 10.78
CA ARG A 460 -3.05 -29.49 10.65
C ARG A 460 -1.63 -29.43 11.21
N ARG A 461 -0.93 -28.30 11.01
CA ARG A 461 0.46 -28.15 11.47
C ARG A 461 0.52 -28.02 12.99
N GLN A 462 -0.43 -27.28 13.58
CA GLN A 462 -0.55 -27.14 15.03
C GLN A 462 -0.89 -28.48 15.67
N PHE A 463 -1.84 -29.22 15.09
CA PHE A 463 -2.19 -30.56 15.55
C PHE A 463 -0.99 -31.53 15.52
N VAL A 464 -0.27 -31.59 14.39
CA VAL A 464 0.94 -32.42 14.27
C VAL A 464 2.00 -32.05 15.30
N ASN A 465 2.19 -30.74 15.56
CA ASN A 465 3.15 -30.29 16.57
C ASN A 465 2.73 -30.71 17.99
N ILE A 466 1.45 -30.58 18.36
CA ILE A 466 0.92 -31.04 19.65
C ILE A 466 1.13 -32.54 19.81
N CYS A 467 0.78 -33.34 18.79
CA CYS A 467 0.99 -34.79 18.83
C CYS A 467 2.47 -35.18 18.95
N ARG A 468 3.38 -34.44 18.31
CA ARG A 468 4.83 -34.68 18.42
C ARG A 468 5.41 -34.31 19.79
N GLN A 469 4.80 -33.33 20.47
CA GLN A 469 5.20 -32.89 21.81
C GLN A 469 4.53 -33.72 22.91
N ALA A 470 3.56 -34.57 22.58
CA ALA A 470 2.91 -35.44 23.55
C ALA A 470 3.91 -36.49 24.03
N TYR A 471 4.20 -36.49 25.34
CA TYR A 471 4.94 -37.55 26.00
C TYR A 471 4.13 -38.05 27.19
N PRO A 472 4.18 -39.36 27.49
CA PRO A 472 3.47 -39.90 28.63
C PRO A 472 4.14 -39.46 29.94
N ILE A 473 3.37 -38.84 30.83
CA ILE A 473 3.85 -38.44 32.15
C ILE A 473 3.73 -39.66 33.09
N TYR A 474 4.78 -40.49 33.13
CA TYR A 474 4.87 -41.59 34.09
C TYR A 474 5.48 -41.18 35.45
N LYS A 475 6.24 -40.07 35.48
CA LYS A 475 6.67 -39.33 36.68
C LYS A 475 6.83 -37.87 36.30
N ASP A 476 6.31 -36.97 37.13
CA ASP A 476 6.37 -35.53 36.93
C ASP A 476 7.85 -35.07 37.01
N LYS A 477 8.40 -34.56 35.92
CA LYS A 477 9.74 -33.95 35.93
C LYS A 477 9.59 -32.47 36.29
N THR A 478 9.15 -32.20 37.51
CA THR A 478 9.62 -31.02 38.24
C THR A 478 10.98 -31.37 38.82
N LEU A 479 12.00 -31.37 37.96
CA LEU A 479 13.39 -31.33 38.41
C LEU A 479 13.72 -29.87 38.71
N VAL A 480 14.07 -29.66 39.99
CA VAL A 480 14.60 -28.47 40.67
C VAL A 480 15.40 -27.52 39.79
#